data_AF-A0AAV5YWJ4-F1
#
_entry.id   AF-A0AAV5YWJ4-F1
#
_cell.length_a   1.000
_cell.length_b   1.000
_cell.length_c   1.000
_cell.angle_alpha   90.00
_cell.angle_beta   90.00
_cell.angle_gamma   90.00
#
_symmetry.space_group_name_H-M   'P 1'
#
loop_
_entity.id
_entity.type
_entity.pdbx_description
1 polymer ?
#
loop_
_entity_poly.entity_id
_entity_poly.type
_entity_poly.pdbx_seq_one_letter_code
_entity_poly.pdbx_strand_id
1 'polypeptide(L)'
;AAGALPDVEPAGLLDDLRRRDFSVNALAVALAPDRFGRLIDPLGGQPDIRARRLRALRPLAFVEDPTRIVRAARYAARLGLGVDAATRAGIRTGVAWGPYPALSGQRLWRELELVATEPRARHAFELLVRWRAPRLWNGGFLSAGRLGAAERFARWARDAGVAVDPAELFLIALAIGHPSAAVERALDRLALSGEPRARIEAGALAGPLARRLDAARLRPSEVDEALAATPETAALAAWLWGGPRARRRIEWYLASGRAVRPRLRGADLLALGVPRGPRVGEALGMLRRRRLDGDLGSLAEERDLVKEWLTSGKEA
;
A
#
# COMPACT_ATOMS: atom_id res chain seq x y z
N ALA A 1 -5.95 25.70 19.45
CA ALA A 1 -6.61 24.38 19.60
C ALA A 1 -5.62 23.28 19.26
N ALA A 2 -5.69 22.10 19.89
CA ALA A 2 -4.85 20.96 19.50
C ALA A 2 -5.05 20.65 18.01
N GLY A 3 -3.98 20.65 17.20
CA GLY A 3 -4.02 20.40 15.76
C GLY A 3 -3.95 21.62 14.81
N ALA A 4 -3.92 22.86 15.32
CA ALA A 4 -3.86 24.08 14.48
C ALA A 4 -2.46 24.37 13.87
N LEU A 5 -2.42 25.20 12.82
CA LEU A 5 -1.17 25.72 12.21
C LEU A 5 -0.55 26.82 13.11
N PRO A 6 0.80 26.93 13.21
CA PRO A 6 1.46 27.91 14.06
C PRO A 6 1.59 29.31 13.42
N ASP A 7 1.59 30.35 14.25
CA ASP A 7 1.96 31.73 13.89
C ASP A 7 3.50 31.89 13.78
N VAL A 8 3.96 32.83 12.94
CA VAL A 8 5.39 33.03 12.61
C VAL A 8 5.94 34.31 13.23
N GLU A 9 6.93 34.18 14.12
CA GLU A 9 7.66 35.29 14.74
C GLU A 9 9.19 35.03 14.71
N PRO A 10 10.03 36.09 14.73
CA PRO A 10 11.47 35.96 14.89
C PRO A 10 11.82 35.27 16.22
N ALA A 11 12.62 34.20 16.17
CA ALA A 11 13.00 33.43 17.35
C ALA A 11 14.50 33.11 17.33
N GLY A 12 15.12 33.05 18.51
CA GLY A 12 16.51 32.62 18.65
C GLY A 12 16.69 31.14 18.30
N LEU A 13 17.94 30.74 18.00
CA LEU A 13 18.27 29.35 17.66
C LEU A 13 17.76 28.34 18.70
N LEU A 14 17.91 28.64 19.99
CA LEU A 14 17.47 27.73 21.05
C LEU A 14 15.95 27.51 21.04
N ASP A 15 15.17 28.56 20.76
CA ASP A 15 13.71 28.47 20.71
C ASP A 15 13.24 27.75 19.44
N ASP A 16 13.95 27.90 18.31
CA ASP A 16 13.75 27.05 17.14
C ASP A 16 13.97 25.56 17.46
N LEU A 17 15.12 25.24 18.06
CA LEU A 17 15.47 23.86 18.41
C LEU A 17 14.45 23.26 19.39
N ARG A 18 13.94 24.03 20.36
CA ARG A 18 12.91 23.59 21.32
C ARG A 18 11.56 23.28 20.69
N ARG A 19 11.23 23.86 19.53
CA ARG A 19 9.96 23.60 18.82
C ARG A 19 9.95 22.29 18.03
N ARG A 20 11.13 21.69 17.83
CA ARG A 20 11.30 20.42 17.11
C ARG A 20 10.69 19.24 17.87
N ASP A 21 10.59 18.12 17.18
CA ASP A 21 9.94 16.92 17.67
C ASP A 21 10.85 16.11 18.61
N PHE A 22 12.05 15.77 18.15
CA PHE A 22 12.98 14.86 18.84
C PHE A 22 14.35 15.48 19.02
N SER A 23 15.03 15.12 20.10
CA SER A 23 16.39 15.59 20.42
C SER A 23 17.39 15.30 19.30
N VAL A 24 17.30 14.13 18.68
CA VAL A 24 18.16 13.72 17.55
C VAL A 24 17.97 14.59 16.30
N ASN A 25 16.84 15.29 16.18
CA ASN A 25 16.54 16.24 15.10
C ASN A 25 16.79 17.70 15.51
N ALA A 26 17.21 17.94 16.76
CA ALA A 26 17.38 19.25 17.36
C ALA A 26 18.87 19.58 17.59
N LEU A 27 19.65 19.30 16.55
CA LEU A 27 21.07 19.63 16.44
C LEU A 27 21.24 20.70 15.36
N ALA A 28 22.19 21.61 15.56
CA ALA A 28 22.56 22.61 14.55
C ALA A 28 24.07 22.64 14.35
N VAL A 29 24.52 22.99 13.15
CA VAL A 29 25.93 23.20 12.84
C VAL A 29 26.11 24.63 12.40
N ALA A 30 27.05 25.35 13.04
CA ALA A 30 27.36 26.72 12.66
C ALA A 30 28.04 26.77 11.30
N LEU A 31 27.55 27.66 10.42
CA LEU A 31 28.09 27.89 9.08
C LEU A 31 28.89 29.20 8.97
N ALA A 32 28.87 30.03 10.02
CA ALA A 32 29.63 31.28 10.05
C ALA A 32 31.14 31.00 10.08
N PRO A 33 31.98 31.77 9.37
CA PRO A 33 33.41 31.49 9.24
C PRO A 33 34.16 31.35 10.57
N ASP A 34 33.81 32.16 11.57
CA ASP A 34 34.43 32.17 12.91
C ASP A 34 34.10 30.94 13.76
N ARG A 35 33.05 30.18 13.40
CA ARG A 35 32.56 29.02 14.17
C ARG A 35 32.22 27.84 13.26
N PHE A 36 32.75 27.81 12.05
CA PHE A 36 32.35 26.86 11.02
C PHE A 36 32.52 25.42 11.51
N GLY A 37 31.50 24.59 11.30
CA GLY A 37 31.51 23.19 11.71
C GLY A 37 31.25 22.95 13.20
N ARG A 38 31.11 24.01 14.01
CA ARG A 38 30.76 23.84 15.44
C ARG A 38 29.36 23.26 15.58
N LEU A 39 29.26 22.09 16.21
CA LEU A 39 28.01 21.46 16.60
C LEU A 39 27.40 22.17 17.82
N ILE A 40 26.12 22.51 17.70
CA ILE A 40 25.30 23.15 18.72
C ILE A 40 24.23 22.13 19.13
N ASP A 41 24.35 21.63 20.36
CA ASP A 41 23.47 20.61 20.94
C ASP A 41 23.01 21.00 22.36
N PRO A 42 22.14 22.02 22.50
CA PRO A 42 21.65 22.44 23.81
C PRO A 42 20.60 21.50 24.40
N LEU A 43 20.10 20.54 23.62
CA LEU A 43 18.98 19.67 24.00
C LEU A 43 19.35 18.20 24.15
N GLY A 44 20.63 17.84 24.00
CA GLY A 44 21.14 16.50 24.27
C GLY A 44 20.84 15.47 23.18
N GLY A 45 20.85 15.88 21.91
CA GLY A 45 20.72 14.99 20.75
C GLY A 45 21.89 14.02 20.58
N GLN A 46 23.15 14.45 20.81
CA GLN A 46 24.32 13.56 20.69
C GLN A 46 24.33 12.42 21.72
N PRO A 47 24.08 12.66 23.02
CA PRO A 47 23.88 11.57 23.97
C PRO A 47 22.78 10.59 23.55
N ASP A 48 21.66 11.10 23.01
CA ASP A 48 20.54 10.27 22.56
C ASP A 48 20.89 9.43 21.33
N ILE A 49 21.63 9.99 20.37
CA ILE A 49 22.18 9.23 19.23
C ILE A 49 23.10 8.12 19.71
N ARG A 50 24.05 8.43 20.62
CA ARG A 50 24.99 7.45 21.18
C ARG A 50 24.28 6.33 21.95
N ALA A 51 23.23 6.66 22.69
CA ALA A 51 22.41 5.71 23.43
C ALA A 51 21.36 4.99 22.56
N ARG A 52 21.31 5.25 21.24
CA ARG A 52 20.29 4.76 20.31
C ARG A 52 18.85 5.02 20.79
N ARG A 53 18.63 6.21 21.35
CA ARG A 53 17.39 6.63 22.01
C ARG A 53 16.65 7.68 21.20
N LEU A 54 15.36 7.44 20.93
CA LEU A 54 14.46 8.45 20.39
C LEU A 54 13.72 9.10 21.55
N ARG A 55 14.04 10.37 21.83
CA ARG A 55 13.43 11.17 22.89
C ARG A 55 12.73 12.40 22.32
N ALA A 56 11.45 12.56 22.63
CA ALA A 56 10.69 13.76 22.32
C ALA A 56 11.14 14.90 23.23
N LEU A 57 11.27 16.10 22.65
CA LEU A 57 11.61 17.30 23.42
C LEU A 57 10.48 17.74 24.35
N ARG A 58 9.23 17.49 23.93
CA ARG A 58 8.02 17.80 24.70
C ARG A 58 7.03 16.64 24.55
N PRO A 59 6.95 15.70 25.50
CA PRO A 59 6.04 14.55 25.40
C PRO A 59 4.56 14.95 25.26
N LEU A 60 4.14 16.09 25.83
CA LEU A 60 2.77 16.61 25.64
C LEU A 60 2.50 17.08 24.20
N ALA A 61 3.53 17.29 23.39
CA ALA A 61 3.35 17.68 21.98
C ALA A 61 2.71 16.58 21.12
N PHE A 62 2.63 15.33 21.60
CA PHE A 62 1.83 14.30 20.93
C PHE A 62 0.32 14.54 21.05
N VAL A 63 -0.12 15.28 22.07
CA VAL A 63 -1.51 15.73 22.20
C VAL A 63 -1.76 16.95 21.33
N GLU A 64 -0.82 17.89 21.30
CA GLU A 64 -0.90 19.10 20.47
C GLU A 64 -0.89 18.78 18.97
N ASP A 65 -0.03 17.83 18.55
CA ASP A 65 0.11 17.36 17.18
C ASP A 65 0.34 15.84 17.13
N PRO A 66 -0.75 15.05 16.96
CA PRO A 66 -0.67 13.59 16.92
C PRO A 66 0.11 13.03 15.72
N THR A 67 0.36 13.83 14.67
CA THR A 67 1.20 13.39 13.55
C THR A 67 2.63 13.08 14.01
N ARG A 68 3.08 13.68 15.12
CA ARG A 68 4.37 13.38 15.76
C ARG A 68 4.49 11.92 16.19
N ILE A 69 3.38 11.21 16.44
CA ILE A 69 3.40 9.76 16.72
C ILE A 69 3.80 8.99 15.46
N VAL A 70 3.29 9.38 14.29
CA VAL A 70 3.66 8.77 13.00
C VAL A 70 5.11 9.06 12.68
N ARG A 71 5.55 10.30 12.91
CA ARG A 71 6.96 10.69 12.78
C ARG A 71 7.88 9.92 13.73
N ALA A 72 7.45 9.67 14.97
CA ALA A 72 8.22 8.87 15.93
C ALA A 72 8.45 7.45 15.40
N ALA A 73 7.43 6.82 14.83
CA ALA A 73 7.55 5.47 14.24
C ALA A 73 8.52 5.49 13.06
N ARG A 74 8.41 6.50 12.19
CA ARG A 74 9.31 6.72 11.06
C ARG A 74 10.76 6.83 11.52
N TYR A 75 11.07 7.74 12.44
CA TYR A 75 12.44 7.97 12.90
C TYR A 75 13.00 6.79 13.70
N ALA A 76 12.20 6.17 14.56
CA ALA A 76 12.60 4.98 15.29
C ALA A 76 13.02 3.85 14.33
N ALA A 77 12.23 3.61 13.28
CA ALA A 77 12.54 2.58 12.30
C ALA A 77 13.70 2.95 11.38
N ARG A 78 13.71 4.16 10.83
CA ARG A 78 14.75 4.66 9.92
C ARG A 78 16.13 4.63 10.57
N LEU A 79 16.23 5.17 11.79
CA LEU A 79 17.49 5.34 12.51
C LEU A 79 17.82 4.14 13.42
N GLY A 80 16.90 3.18 13.56
CA GLY A 80 17.08 2.02 14.44
C GLY A 80 17.22 2.42 15.92
N LEU A 81 16.39 3.36 16.37
CA LEU A 81 16.38 3.92 17.72
C LEU A 81 15.23 3.35 18.56
N GLY A 82 15.48 3.14 19.85
CA GLY A 82 14.46 2.77 20.83
C GLY A 82 13.79 4.01 21.45
N VAL A 83 12.46 4.00 21.58
CA VAL A 83 11.72 5.09 22.23
C VAL A 83 11.87 5.00 23.75
N ASP A 84 12.28 6.10 24.38
CA ASP A 84 12.44 6.18 25.84
C ASP A 84 11.09 6.13 26.59
N ALA A 85 11.14 5.94 27.91
CA ALA A 85 9.95 5.77 28.74
C ALA A 85 9.00 6.98 28.71
N ALA A 86 9.52 8.21 28.80
CA ALA A 86 8.70 9.42 28.81
C ALA A 86 8.06 9.67 27.44
N THR A 87 8.81 9.49 26.35
CA THR A 87 8.27 9.58 24.99
C THR A 87 7.19 8.53 24.75
N ARG A 88 7.40 7.30 25.22
CA ARG A 88 6.41 6.22 25.10
C ARG A 88 5.14 6.50 25.91
N ALA A 89 5.27 7.10 27.09
CA ALA A 89 4.13 7.56 27.87
C ALA A 89 3.37 8.67 27.11
N GLY A 90 4.09 9.65 26.55
CA GLY A 90 3.51 10.71 25.72
C GLY A 90 2.76 10.18 24.49
N ILE A 91 3.34 9.21 23.76
CA ILE A 91 2.66 8.55 22.63
C ILE A 91 1.35 7.90 23.09
N ARG A 92 1.40 7.17 24.21
CA ARG A 92 0.21 6.50 24.77
C ARG A 92 -0.88 7.50 25.13
N THR A 93 -0.51 8.61 25.78
CA THR A 93 -1.43 9.70 26.12
C THR A 93 -2.02 10.34 24.87
N GLY A 94 -1.20 10.64 23.85
CA GLY A 94 -1.69 11.20 22.58
C GLY A 94 -2.67 10.27 21.86
N VAL A 95 -2.37 8.98 21.77
CA VAL A 95 -3.32 8.03 21.17
C VAL A 95 -4.63 7.92 21.97
N ALA A 96 -4.56 7.99 23.30
CA ALA A 96 -5.72 7.87 24.18
C ALA A 96 -6.59 9.14 24.23
N TRP A 97 -6.00 10.33 24.04
CA TRP A 97 -6.69 11.62 24.14
C TRP A 97 -7.64 11.90 22.97
N GLY A 98 -7.44 11.26 21.81
CA GLY A 98 -8.31 11.43 20.66
C GLY A 98 -9.80 11.19 20.98
N PRO A 99 -10.72 11.74 20.16
CA PRO A 99 -10.52 12.19 18.79
C PRO A 99 -9.85 13.58 18.67
N TYR A 100 -9.24 13.84 17.51
CA TYR A 100 -8.62 15.11 17.16
C TYR A 100 -9.34 15.74 15.97
N PRO A 101 -10.43 16.51 16.19
CA PRO A 101 -11.23 17.07 15.10
C PRO A 101 -10.45 18.04 14.21
N ALA A 102 -9.52 18.82 14.79
CA ALA A 102 -8.72 19.80 14.05
C ALA A 102 -7.47 19.20 13.36
N LEU A 103 -7.17 17.92 13.58
CA LEU A 103 -6.07 17.26 12.88
C LEU A 103 -6.50 16.95 11.43
N SER A 104 -5.92 17.68 10.47
CA SER A 104 -6.12 17.41 9.04
C SER A 104 -5.81 15.96 8.66
N GLY A 105 -6.76 15.30 7.98
CA GLY A 105 -6.57 13.96 7.41
C GLY A 105 -5.43 13.91 6.41
N GLN A 106 -5.29 14.94 5.57
CA GLN A 106 -4.21 15.05 4.59
C GLN A 106 -2.82 15.09 5.24
N ARG A 107 -2.67 15.81 6.36
CA ARG A 107 -1.41 15.84 7.12
C ARG A 107 -1.05 14.47 7.66
N LEU A 108 -2.05 13.75 8.17
CA LEU A 108 -1.88 12.40 8.69
C LEU A 108 -1.52 11.41 7.56
N TRP A 109 -2.25 11.47 6.44
CA TRP A 109 -1.95 10.69 5.25
C TRP A 109 -0.54 10.94 4.74
N ARG A 110 -0.12 12.21 4.64
CA ARG A 110 1.22 12.58 4.20
C ARG A 110 2.32 11.95 5.05
N GLU A 111 2.14 11.89 6.38
CA GLU A 111 3.12 11.23 7.24
C GLU A 111 3.12 9.71 7.07
N LEU A 112 1.97 9.08 6.76
CA LEU A 112 1.89 7.66 6.41
C LEU A 112 2.57 7.34 5.07
N GLU A 113 2.41 8.20 4.06
CA GLU A 113 3.14 8.11 2.78
C GLU A 113 4.65 8.11 3.02
N LEU A 114 5.13 9.04 3.86
CA LEU A 114 6.54 9.13 4.18
C LEU A 114 7.04 7.90 4.97
N VAL A 115 6.20 7.31 5.83
CA VAL A 115 6.53 6.04 6.50
C VAL A 115 6.65 4.89 5.49
N ALA A 116 5.75 4.83 4.51
CA ALA A 116 5.70 3.75 3.54
C ALA A 116 6.88 3.72 2.56
N THR A 117 7.56 4.85 2.39
CA THR A 117 8.76 4.97 1.55
C THR A 117 10.07 4.68 2.28
N GLU A 118 10.05 4.51 3.61
CA GLU A 118 11.26 4.19 4.37
C GLU A 118 11.77 2.77 4.07
N PRO A 119 13.10 2.53 4.08
CA PRO A 119 13.67 1.19 3.90
C PRO A 119 13.17 0.16 4.92
N ARG A 120 12.76 0.62 6.10
CA ARG A 120 12.18 -0.20 7.19
C ARG A 120 10.68 0.11 7.40
N ALA A 121 9.93 0.39 6.33
CA ALA A 121 8.52 0.72 6.38
C ALA A 121 7.68 -0.28 7.19
N ARG A 122 7.89 -1.59 6.97
CA ARG A 122 7.21 -2.64 7.74
C ARG A 122 7.38 -2.44 9.24
N HIS A 123 8.61 -2.23 9.69
CA HIS A 123 8.91 -2.06 11.11
C HIS A 123 8.24 -0.79 11.66
N ALA A 124 8.24 0.31 10.90
CA ALA A 124 7.53 1.53 11.29
C ALA A 124 6.02 1.30 11.43
N PHE A 125 5.38 0.61 10.49
CA PHE A 125 3.95 0.25 10.60
C PHE A 125 3.68 -0.72 11.76
N GLU A 126 4.56 -1.68 12.04
CA GLU A 126 4.47 -2.54 13.22
C GLU A 126 4.54 -1.73 14.53
N LEU A 127 5.38 -0.68 14.59
CA LEU A 127 5.41 0.25 15.72
C LEU A 127 4.09 1.02 15.85
N LEU A 128 3.53 1.52 14.74
CA LEU A 128 2.23 2.22 14.76
C LEU A 128 1.12 1.32 15.32
N VAL A 129 1.03 0.08 14.86
CA VAL A 129 0.08 -0.91 15.37
C VAL A 129 0.31 -1.17 16.86
N ARG A 130 1.56 -1.40 17.27
CA ARG A 130 1.94 -1.64 18.67
C ARG A 130 1.56 -0.47 19.59
N TRP A 131 1.69 0.76 19.10
CA TRP A 131 1.32 1.97 19.84
C TRP A 131 -0.17 2.31 19.74
N ARG A 132 -0.95 1.49 19.01
CA ARG A 132 -2.38 1.73 18.73
C ARG A 132 -2.64 3.06 17.99
N ALA A 133 -1.63 3.57 17.28
CA ALA A 133 -1.73 4.78 16.46
C ALA A 133 -2.84 4.72 15.38
N PRO A 134 -3.23 3.54 14.82
CA PRO A 134 -4.43 3.42 13.99
C PRO A 134 -5.71 4.05 14.53
N ARG A 135 -5.84 4.22 15.85
CA ARG A 135 -6.99 4.94 16.45
C ARG A 135 -7.09 6.39 15.99
N LEU A 136 -5.99 6.99 15.52
CA LEU A 136 -5.96 8.35 14.99
C LEU A 136 -6.74 8.48 13.67
N TRP A 137 -6.90 7.40 12.89
CA TRP A 137 -7.65 7.43 11.63
C TRP A 137 -8.81 6.44 11.52
N ASN A 138 -8.75 5.25 12.11
CA ASN A 138 -9.78 4.22 11.93
C ASN A 138 -10.70 4.01 13.16
N GLY A 139 -10.40 4.64 14.30
CA GLY A 139 -11.15 4.43 15.54
C GLY A 139 -11.13 3.00 16.11
N GLY A 140 -10.31 2.09 15.57
CA GLY A 140 -10.29 0.66 15.91
C GLY A 140 -8.94 -0.05 15.72
N PHE A 141 -8.93 -1.37 15.98
CA PHE A 141 -7.75 -2.23 15.97
C PHE A 141 -7.34 -2.63 14.54
N LEU A 142 -6.35 -2.00 13.93
CA LEU A 142 -5.73 -2.56 12.71
C LEU A 142 -4.69 -3.64 13.08
N SER A 143 -4.61 -4.71 12.28
CA SER A 143 -3.69 -5.83 12.54
C SER A 143 -2.36 -5.68 11.80
N ALA A 144 -1.26 -6.04 12.48
CA ALA A 144 0.06 -6.14 11.85
C ALA A 144 0.22 -7.41 10.99
N GLY A 145 -0.74 -8.34 11.01
CA GLY A 145 -0.58 -9.70 10.47
C GLY A 145 -0.27 -9.78 8.96
N ARG A 146 -0.61 -8.75 8.18
CA ARG A 146 -0.36 -8.70 6.72
C ARG A 146 0.77 -7.75 6.32
N LEU A 147 1.39 -7.02 7.25
CA LEU A 147 2.48 -6.08 6.94
C LEU A 147 3.71 -6.79 6.35
N GLY A 148 4.04 -7.99 6.85
CA GLY A 148 5.11 -8.81 6.27
C GLY A 148 4.78 -9.34 4.87
N ALA A 149 3.49 -9.55 4.57
CA ALA A 149 3.06 -9.92 3.22
C ALA A 149 3.17 -8.72 2.27
N ALA A 150 2.75 -7.52 2.70
CA ALA A 150 2.90 -6.28 1.95
C ALA A 150 4.36 -6.01 1.57
N GLU A 151 5.30 -6.15 2.51
CA GLU A 151 6.72 -5.96 2.22
C GLU A 151 7.28 -6.97 1.20
N ARG A 152 6.86 -8.24 1.27
CA ARG A 152 7.26 -9.25 0.27
C ARG A 152 6.67 -8.95 -1.10
N PHE A 153 5.40 -8.56 -1.13
CA PHE A 153 4.71 -8.21 -2.37
C PHE A 153 5.33 -6.98 -3.03
N ALA A 154 5.60 -5.92 -2.28
CA ALA A 154 6.23 -4.71 -2.80
C ALA A 154 7.61 -4.98 -3.43
N ARG A 155 8.39 -5.90 -2.85
CA ARG A 155 9.66 -6.36 -3.44
C ARG A 155 9.43 -7.09 -4.75
N TRP A 156 8.57 -8.11 -4.74
CA TRP A 156 8.24 -8.87 -5.94
C TRP A 156 7.69 -7.98 -7.06
N ALA A 157 6.76 -7.06 -6.74
CA ALA A 157 6.16 -6.15 -7.71
C ALA A 157 7.20 -5.25 -8.36
N ARG A 158 8.15 -4.72 -7.57
CA ARG A 158 9.28 -3.94 -8.09
C ARG A 158 10.14 -4.76 -9.06
N ASP A 159 10.51 -5.98 -8.67
CA ASP A 159 11.34 -6.87 -9.49
C ASP A 159 10.62 -7.28 -10.79
N ALA A 160 9.29 -7.38 -10.75
CA ALA A 160 8.43 -7.67 -11.88
C ALA A 160 8.02 -6.44 -12.72
N GLY A 161 8.47 -5.22 -12.37
CA GLY A 161 8.10 -3.99 -13.07
C GLY A 161 6.63 -3.59 -12.91
N VAL A 162 5.95 -4.06 -11.86
CA VAL A 162 4.56 -3.75 -11.54
C VAL A 162 4.52 -2.54 -10.60
N ALA A 163 3.89 -1.45 -11.05
CA ALA A 163 3.75 -0.25 -10.26
C ALA A 163 2.75 -0.46 -9.11
N VAL A 164 3.17 -0.17 -7.88
CA VAL A 164 2.34 -0.26 -6.67
C VAL A 164 2.69 0.91 -5.78
N ASP A 165 1.69 1.66 -5.31
CA ASP A 165 1.90 2.66 -4.28
C ASP A 165 2.13 1.98 -2.92
N PRO A 166 3.30 2.21 -2.27
CA PRO A 166 3.59 1.56 -0.99
C PRO A 166 2.62 1.93 0.12
N ALA A 167 2.14 3.17 0.16
CA ALA A 167 1.27 3.66 1.21
C ALA A 167 -0.12 3.03 1.10
N GLU A 168 -0.67 2.97 -0.12
CA GLU A 168 -1.91 2.24 -0.41
C GLU A 168 -1.78 0.76 -0.02
N LEU A 169 -0.66 0.12 -0.40
CA LEU A 169 -0.43 -1.30 -0.09
C LEU A 169 -0.40 -1.57 1.42
N PHE A 170 0.29 -0.72 2.20
CA PHE A 170 0.32 -0.86 3.66
C PHE A 170 -1.03 -0.55 4.30
N LEU A 171 -1.80 0.41 3.78
CA LEU A 171 -3.16 0.65 4.24
C LEU A 171 -4.09 -0.53 3.95
N ILE A 172 -4.04 -1.09 2.74
CA ILE A 172 -4.78 -2.31 2.40
C ILE A 172 -4.40 -3.42 3.38
N ALA A 173 -3.11 -3.63 3.61
CA ALA A 173 -2.64 -4.66 4.53
C ALA A 173 -3.16 -4.49 5.97
N LEU A 174 -3.29 -3.25 6.44
CA LEU A 174 -3.90 -2.94 7.73
C LEU A 174 -5.42 -3.16 7.72
N ALA A 175 -6.10 -2.82 6.61
CA ALA A 175 -7.54 -2.91 6.44
C ALA A 175 -8.07 -4.35 6.25
N ILE A 176 -7.23 -5.29 5.84
CA ILE A 176 -7.61 -6.69 5.64
C ILE A 176 -8.24 -7.28 6.91
N GLY A 177 -9.45 -7.83 6.75
CA GLY A 177 -10.21 -8.46 7.82
C GLY A 177 -11.13 -7.51 8.59
N HIS A 178 -11.18 -6.23 8.22
CA HIS A 178 -12.10 -5.27 8.79
C HIS A 178 -13.40 -5.13 7.97
N PRO A 179 -14.53 -4.79 8.62
CA PRO A 179 -15.78 -4.48 7.91
C PRO A 179 -15.60 -3.27 6.99
N SER A 180 -16.30 -3.25 5.84
CA SER A 180 -16.23 -2.15 4.86
C SER A 180 -16.47 -0.78 5.49
N ALA A 181 -17.50 -0.67 6.35
CA ALA A 181 -17.81 0.57 7.04
C ALA A 181 -16.68 1.09 7.95
N ALA A 182 -15.82 0.21 8.48
CA ALA A 182 -14.64 0.64 9.23
C ALA A 182 -13.56 1.18 8.29
N VAL A 183 -13.33 0.50 7.17
CA VAL A 183 -12.39 0.95 6.14
C VAL A 183 -12.81 2.31 5.59
N GLU A 184 -14.08 2.49 5.24
CA GLU A 184 -14.63 3.77 4.73
C GLU A 184 -14.39 4.92 5.71
N ARG A 185 -14.73 4.74 6.99
CA ARG A 185 -14.46 5.75 8.04
C ARG A 185 -12.97 6.08 8.17
N ALA A 186 -12.10 5.09 7.99
CA ALA A 186 -10.66 5.31 8.02
C ALA A 186 -10.19 6.18 6.86
N LEU A 187 -10.69 5.90 5.66
CA LEU A 187 -10.35 6.66 4.45
C LEU A 187 -10.91 8.08 4.50
N ASP A 188 -12.14 8.26 5.01
CA ASP A 188 -12.73 9.58 5.26
C ASP A 188 -11.87 10.39 6.22
N ARG A 189 -11.43 9.77 7.32
CA ARG A 189 -10.60 10.44 8.33
C ARG A 189 -9.21 10.81 7.81
N LEU A 190 -8.67 10.04 6.87
CA LEU A 190 -7.44 10.36 6.13
C LEU A 190 -7.65 11.37 5.00
N ALA A 191 -8.89 11.80 4.76
CA ALA A 191 -9.28 12.69 3.67
C ALA A 191 -8.86 12.14 2.28
N LEU A 192 -8.93 10.82 2.12
CA LEU A 192 -8.67 10.14 0.85
C LEU A 192 -9.91 10.17 -0.03
N SER A 193 -9.73 10.57 -1.28
CA SER A 193 -10.79 10.70 -2.28
C SER A 193 -10.33 10.21 -3.66
N GLY A 194 -11.30 10.03 -4.56
CA GLY A 194 -11.04 9.63 -5.95
C GLY A 194 -10.33 8.28 -6.07
N GLU A 195 -9.35 8.25 -6.98
CA GLU A 195 -8.60 7.07 -7.37
C GLU A 195 -7.91 6.32 -6.21
N PRO A 196 -7.08 6.96 -5.34
CA PRO A 196 -6.47 6.28 -4.20
C PRO A 196 -7.48 5.62 -3.26
N ARG A 197 -8.61 6.29 -3.01
CA ARG A 197 -9.68 5.75 -2.17
C ARG A 197 -10.27 4.49 -2.80
N ALA A 198 -10.66 4.57 -4.08
CA ALA A 198 -11.26 3.44 -4.80
C ALA A 198 -10.32 2.22 -4.82
N ARG A 199 -9.02 2.44 -4.99
CA ARG A 199 -8.00 1.36 -4.97
C ARG A 199 -7.90 0.70 -3.60
N ILE A 200 -7.88 1.47 -2.51
CA ILE A 200 -7.79 0.91 -1.15
C ILE A 200 -9.07 0.16 -0.78
N GLU A 201 -10.25 0.70 -1.10
CA GLU A 201 -11.54 0.02 -0.86
C GLU A 201 -11.62 -1.30 -1.65
N ALA A 202 -11.31 -1.27 -2.94
CA ALA A 202 -11.30 -2.46 -3.78
C ALA A 202 -10.30 -3.51 -3.24
N GLY A 203 -9.13 -3.07 -2.79
CA GLY A 203 -8.13 -3.96 -2.20
C GLY A 203 -8.54 -4.55 -0.85
N ALA A 204 -9.16 -3.75 0.01
CA ALA A 204 -9.73 -4.20 1.28
C ALA A 204 -10.86 -5.22 1.08
N LEU A 205 -11.54 -5.21 -0.07
CA LEU A 205 -12.62 -6.14 -0.39
C LEU A 205 -12.21 -7.29 -1.31
N ALA A 206 -10.91 -7.45 -1.62
CA ALA A 206 -10.41 -8.49 -2.53
C ALA A 206 -10.46 -9.93 -1.98
N GLY A 207 -10.98 -10.14 -0.76
CA GLY A 207 -11.06 -11.44 -0.09
C GLY A 207 -11.79 -12.54 -0.88
N PRO A 208 -12.99 -12.31 -1.45
CA PRO A 208 -13.69 -13.29 -2.29
C PRO A 208 -12.87 -13.70 -3.53
N LEU A 209 -12.25 -12.75 -4.22
CA LEU A 209 -11.37 -13.02 -5.35
C LEU A 209 -10.19 -13.88 -4.93
N ALA A 210 -9.53 -13.54 -3.83
CA ALA A 210 -8.42 -14.31 -3.30
C ALA A 210 -8.82 -15.76 -2.96
N ARG A 211 -10.01 -15.98 -2.37
CA ARG A 211 -10.52 -17.33 -2.09
C ARG A 211 -10.78 -18.12 -3.37
N ARG A 212 -11.40 -17.50 -4.38
CA ARG A 212 -11.59 -18.12 -5.71
C ARG A 212 -10.24 -18.53 -6.30
N LEU A 213 -9.26 -17.62 -6.27
CA LEU A 213 -7.91 -17.86 -6.76
C LEU A 213 -7.12 -18.86 -5.92
N ASP A 214 -7.54 -19.21 -4.71
CA ASP A 214 -6.87 -20.22 -3.87
C ASP A 214 -7.50 -21.62 -4.01
N ALA A 215 -8.55 -21.76 -4.82
CA ALA A 215 -9.23 -23.03 -5.08
C ALA A 215 -8.28 -24.12 -5.56
N ALA A 216 -8.51 -25.37 -5.16
CA ALA A 216 -7.61 -26.49 -5.45
C ALA A 216 -7.44 -26.73 -6.97
N ARG A 217 -8.54 -26.63 -7.72
CA ARG A 217 -8.57 -26.75 -9.18
C ARG A 217 -9.12 -25.46 -9.75
N LEU A 218 -8.31 -24.80 -10.57
CA LEU A 218 -8.67 -23.59 -11.32
C LEU A 218 -7.75 -23.54 -12.52
N ARG A 219 -8.32 -23.49 -13.72
CA ARG A 219 -7.59 -23.43 -14.98
C ARG A 219 -6.96 -22.05 -15.18
N PRO A 220 -5.86 -21.93 -15.93
CA PRO A 220 -5.26 -20.65 -16.29
C PRO A 220 -6.25 -19.66 -16.92
N SER A 221 -7.17 -20.13 -17.77
CA SER A 221 -8.22 -19.31 -18.36
C SER A 221 -9.20 -18.74 -17.34
N GLU A 222 -9.58 -19.51 -16.32
CA GLU A 222 -10.45 -19.06 -15.23
C GLU A 222 -9.75 -18.06 -14.29
N VAL A 223 -8.42 -18.16 -14.16
CA VAL A 223 -7.58 -17.17 -13.47
C VAL A 223 -7.55 -15.86 -14.25
N ASP A 224 -7.31 -15.93 -15.56
CA ASP A 224 -7.32 -14.78 -16.46
C ASP A 224 -8.67 -14.05 -16.42
N GLU A 225 -9.78 -14.78 -16.53
CA GLU A 225 -11.12 -14.21 -16.45
C GLU A 225 -11.36 -13.50 -15.10
N ALA A 226 -11.00 -14.14 -13.99
CA ALA A 226 -11.18 -13.56 -12.67
C ALA A 226 -10.36 -12.27 -12.46
N LEU A 227 -9.14 -12.22 -12.98
CA LEU A 227 -8.23 -11.10 -12.80
C LEU A 227 -8.47 -9.98 -13.82
N ALA A 228 -8.80 -10.31 -15.07
CA ALA A 228 -9.07 -9.33 -16.12
C ALA A 228 -10.37 -8.54 -15.88
N ALA A 229 -11.36 -9.16 -15.23
CA ALA A 229 -12.61 -8.50 -14.85
C ALA A 229 -12.48 -7.63 -13.57
N THR A 230 -11.31 -7.65 -12.92
CA THR A 230 -11.08 -6.96 -11.64
C THR A 230 -10.17 -5.76 -11.84
N PRO A 231 -10.43 -4.61 -11.18
CA PRO A 231 -9.46 -3.51 -11.13
C PRO A 231 -8.08 -3.99 -10.69
N GLU A 232 -7.02 -3.50 -11.34
CA GLU A 232 -5.65 -3.99 -11.12
C GLU A 232 -5.26 -4.00 -9.64
N THR A 233 -5.64 -2.98 -8.86
CA THR A 233 -5.36 -2.91 -7.43
C THR A 233 -6.07 -3.96 -6.59
N ALA A 234 -7.31 -4.32 -6.91
CA ALA A 234 -7.99 -5.42 -6.24
C ALA A 234 -7.36 -6.77 -6.62
N ALA A 235 -6.92 -6.94 -7.87
CA ALA A 235 -6.16 -8.11 -8.30
C ALA A 235 -4.82 -8.23 -7.55
N LEU A 236 -4.08 -7.12 -7.40
CA LEU A 236 -2.84 -7.06 -6.64
C LEU A 236 -3.08 -7.30 -5.13
N ALA A 237 -4.11 -6.68 -4.56
CA ALA A 237 -4.49 -6.85 -3.17
C ALA A 237 -4.98 -8.27 -2.83
N ALA A 238 -5.55 -9.00 -3.80
CA ALA A 238 -5.91 -10.41 -3.62
C ALA A 238 -4.70 -11.27 -3.25
N TRP A 239 -3.48 -10.85 -3.61
CA TRP A 239 -2.23 -11.50 -3.20
C TRP A 239 -2.04 -11.44 -1.67
N LEU A 240 -2.41 -10.31 -1.05
CA LEU A 240 -2.32 -10.11 0.40
C LEU A 240 -3.33 -10.94 1.17
N TRP A 241 -4.54 -11.12 0.62
CA TRP A 241 -5.58 -11.98 1.18
C TRP A 241 -5.24 -13.47 1.04
N GLY A 242 -4.82 -13.86 -0.16
CA GLY A 242 -4.75 -15.24 -0.61
C GLY A 242 -3.67 -16.09 0.04
N GLY A 243 -3.88 -17.40 -0.04
CA GLY A 243 -2.90 -18.43 0.28
C GLY A 243 -1.88 -18.65 -0.84
N PRO A 244 -1.04 -19.70 -0.72
CA PRO A 244 0.05 -19.95 -1.67
C PRO A 244 -0.41 -20.17 -3.12
N ARG A 245 -1.62 -20.70 -3.37
CA ARG A 245 -2.09 -20.94 -4.75
C ARG A 245 -2.52 -19.63 -5.40
N ALA A 246 -3.29 -18.81 -4.68
CA ALA A 246 -3.70 -17.49 -5.14
C ALA A 246 -2.49 -16.61 -5.49
N ARG A 247 -1.48 -16.59 -4.62
CA ARG A 247 -0.25 -15.82 -4.86
C ARG A 247 0.46 -16.24 -6.14
N ARG A 248 0.74 -17.53 -6.31
CA ARG A 248 1.39 -18.05 -7.53
C ARG A 248 0.59 -17.75 -8.80
N ARG A 249 -0.73 -17.83 -8.75
CA ARG A 249 -1.61 -17.53 -9.89
C ARG A 249 -1.59 -16.05 -10.26
N ILE A 250 -1.63 -15.16 -9.27
CA ILE A 250 -1.52 -13.71 -9.48
C ILE A 250 -0.15 -13.36 -10.05
N GLU A 251 0.92 -13.92 -9.47
CA GLU A 251 2.30 -13.71 -9.94
C GLU A 251 2.47 -14.18 -11.39
N TRP A 252 2.01 -15.38 -11.73
CA TRP A 252 2.01 -15.90 -13.11
C TRP A 252 1.21 -15.00 -14.05
N TYR A 253 0.01 -14.59 -13.67
CA TYR A 253 -0.85 -13.75 -14.52
C TYR A 253 -0.17 -12.42 -14.85
N LEU A 254 0.40 -11.75 -13.84
CA LEU A 254 1.06 -10.46 -14.02
C LEU A 254 2.37 -10.57 -14.81
N ALA A 255 3.14 -11.64 -14.58
CA ALA A 255 4.42 -11.86 -15.25
C ALA A 255 4.26 -12.31 -16.72
N SER A 256 3.31 -13.19 -17.03
CA SER A 256 3.20 -13.78 -18.37
C SER A 256 1.77 -14.05 -18.84
N GLY A 257 0.85 -14.49 -17.97
CA GLY A 257 -0.51 -14.88 -18.37
C GLY A 257 -1.28 -13.76 -19.09
N ARG A 258 -1.22 -12.53 -18.57
CA ARG A 258 -1.90 -11.37 -19.16
C ARG A 258 -1.37 -11.00 -20.55
N ALA A 259 -0.16 -11.43 -20.91
CA ALA A 259 0.48 -11.13 -22.19
C ALA A 259 0.18 -12.17 -23.28
N VAL A 260 -0.32 -13.36 -22.92
CA VAL A 260 -0.73 -14.39 -23.89
C VAL A 260 -1.75 -13.80 -24.85
N ARG A 261 -1.64 -14.06 -26.16
CA ARG A 261 -2.61 -13.64 -27.18
C ARG A 261 -2.84 -14.80 -28.16
N PRO A 262 -4.03 -14.91 -28.77
CA PRO A 262 -4.22 -15.73 -29.97
C PRO A 262 -3.19 -15.36 -31.05
N ARG A 263 -2.78 -16.34 -31.86
CA ARG A 263 -1.94 -16.06 -33.05
C ARG A 263 -2.79 -15.47 -34.17
N LEU A 264 -4.03 -15.94 -34.32
CA LEU A 264 -5.02 -15.33 -35.21
C LEU A 264 -5.42 -13.94 -34.71
N ARG A 265 -5.52 -13.00 -35.65
CA ARG A 265 -5.99 -11.63 -35.42
C ARG A 265 -7.40 -11.47 -36.00
N GLY A 266 -8.03 -10.33 -35.71
CA GLY A 266 -9.38 -10.03 -36.21
C GLY A 266 -9.50 -10.15 -37.73
N ALA A 267 -8.49 -9.72 -38.50
CA ALA A 267 -8.48 -9.86 -39.95
C ALA A 267 -8.47 -11.33 -40.41
N ASP A 268 -7.71 -12.19 -39.74
CA ASP A 268 -7.68 -13.62 -40.05
C ASP A 268 -9.03 -14.29 -39.77
N LEU A 269 -9.70 -13.89 -38.68
CA LEU A 269 -11.03 -14.39 -38.32
C LEU A 269 -12.09 -14.00 -39.35
N LEU A 270 -12.04 -12.75 -39.86
CA LEU A 270 -12.94 -12.32 -40.93
C LEU A 270 -12.71 -13.13 -42.21
N ALA A 271 -11.45 -13.42 -42.55
CA ALA A 271 -11.11 -14.26 -43.71
C ALA A 271 -11.56 -15.73 -43.55
N LEU A 272 -11.65 -16.21 -42.31
CA LEU A 272 -12.21 -17.53 -41.98
C LEU A 272 -13.75 -17.55 -41.94
N GLY A 273 -14.41 -16.43 -42.21
CA GLY A 273 -15.87 -16.33 -42.26
C GLY A 273 -16.55 -15.97 -40.95
N VAL A 274 -15.81 -15.52 -39.92
CA VAL A 274 -16.42 -14.98 -38.70
C VAL A 274 -17.13 -13.64 -39.01
N PRO A 275 -18.41 -13.47 -38.67
CA PRO A 275 -19.12 -12.21 -38.92
C PRO A 275 -18.47 -11.02 -38.22
N ARG A 276 -18.41 -9.89 -38.92
CA ARG A 276 -17.90 -8.63 -38.34
C ARG A 276 -18.78 -8.18 -37.17
N GLY A 277 -18.16 -7.78 -36.07
CA GLY A 277 -18.86 -7.32 -34.86
C GLY A 277 -18.47 -8.12 -33.61
N PRO A 278 -19.37 -8.24 -32.61
CA PRO A 278 -19.09 -8.90 -31.32
C PRO A 278 -18.55 -10.33 -31.43
N ARG A 279 -18.98 -11.08 -32.46
CA ARG A 279 -18.52 -12.46 -32.71
C ARG A 279 -17.01 -12.59 -32.92
N VAL A 280 -16.34 -11.56 -33.44
CA VAL A 280 -14.87 -11.54 -33.55
C VAL A 280 -14.24 -11.52 -32.15
N GLY A 281 -14.79 -10.71 -31.24
CA GLY A 281 -14.35 -10.65 -29.84
C GLY A 281 -14.57 -11.97 -29.10
N GLU A 282 -15.73 -12.60 -29.30
CA GLU A 282 -16.04 -13.92 -28.74
C GLU A 282 -15.06 -14.99 -29.22
N ALA A 283 -14.76 -15.02 -30.53
CA ALA A 283 -13.80 -15.94 -31.11
C ALA A 283 -12.38 -15.71 -30.56
N LEU A 284 -11.92 -14.46 -30.48
CA LEU A 284 -10.62 -14.12 -29.88
C LEU A 284 -10.56 -14.52 -28.39
N GLY A 285 -11.65 -14.31 -27.65
CA GLY A 285 -11.78 -14.70 -26.25
C GLY A 285 -11.74 -16.22 -26.06
N MET A 286 -12.43 -16.98 -26.91
CA MET A 286 -12.36 -18.45 -26.93
C MET A 286 -10.94 -18.94 -27.21
N LEU A 287 -10.29 -18.42 -28.26
CA LEU A 287 -8.93 -18.79 -28.62
C LEU A 287 -7.95 -18.48 -27.49
N ARG A 288 -8.08 -17.30 -26.86
CA ARG A 288 -7.27 -16.92 -25.70
C ARG A 288 -7.40 -17.93 -24.56
N ARG A 289 -8.63 -18.30 -24.19
CA ARG A 289 -8.89 -19.27 -23.10
C ARG A 289 -8.21 -20.61 -23.36
N ARG A 290 -8.40 -21.17 -24.57
CA ARG A 290 -7.79 -22.45 -24.96
C ARG A 290 -6.26 -22.40 -24.99
N ARG A 291 -5.68 -21.29 -25.45
CA ARG A 291 -4.22 -21.09 -25.39
C ARG A 291 -3.70 -21.02 -23.96
N LEU A 292 -4.39 -20.29 -23.08
CA LEU A 292 -4.00 -20.17 -21.67
C LEU A 292 -4.00 -21.54 -20.98
N ASP A 293 -4.98 -22.38 -21.30
CA ASP A 293 -5.13 -23.73 -20.74
C ASP A 293 -4.14 -24.75 -21.33
N GLY A 294 -3.39 -24.37 -22.37
CA GLY A 294 -2.41 -25.22 -23.04
C GLY A 294 -3.01 -26.13 -24.12
N ASP A 295 -4.28 -25.95 -24.47
CA ASP A 295 -4.99 -26.77 -25.47
C ASP A 295 -4.58 -26.41 -26.92
N LEU A 296 -3.96 -25.24 -27.14
CA LEU A 296 -3.59 -24.74 -28.46
C LEU A 296 -2.12 -24.29 -28.50
N GLY A 297 -1.31 -25.00 -29.29
CA GLY A 297 0.11 -24.74 -29.53
C GLY A 297 0.40 -24.10 -30.89
N SER A 298 -0.45 -24.32 -31.91
CA SER A 298 -0.15 -23.95 -33.30
C SER A 298 -1.21 -23.05 -33.96
N LEU A 299 -0.85 -22.42 -35.09
CA LEU A 299 -1.78 -21.62 -35.90
C LEU A 299 -2.83 -22.51 -36.59
N ALA A 300 -2.47 -23.74 -36.93
CA ALA A 300 -3.37 -24.70 -37.57
C ALA A 300 -4.51 -25.09 -36.60
N GLU A 301 -4.16 -25.45 -35.37
CA GLU A 301 -5.13 -25.79 -34.33
C GLU A 301 -6.09 -24.63 -34.03
N GLU A 302 -5.60 -23.38 -34.01
CA GLU A 302 -6.47 -22.20 -33.84
C GLU A 302 -7.47 -22.06 -35.01
N ARG A 303 -7.04 -22.32 -36.25
CA ARG A 303 -7.91 -22.24 -37.45
C ARG A 303 -8.99 -23.32 -37.42
N ASP A 304 -8.63 -24.54 -37.05
CA ASP A 304 -9.56 -25.67 -37.02
C ASP A 304 -10.62 -25.46 -35.95
N LEU A 305 -10.21 -25.00 -34.76
CA LEU A 305 -11.17 -24.65 -33.70
C LEU A 305 -12.15 -23.55 -34.12
N VAL A 306 -11.71 -22.52 -34.86
CA VAL A 306 -12.60 -21.46 -35.36
C VAL A 306 -13.61 -22.02 -36.36
N LYS A 307 -13.19 -22.94 -37.25
CA LYS A 307 -14.11 -23.58 -38.19
C LYS A 307 -15.16 -24.43 -37.49
N GLU A 308 -14.75 -25.24 -36.51
CA GLU A 308 -15.66 -26.05 -35.69
C GLU A 308 -16.66 -25.18 -34.92
N TRP A 309 -16.20 -24.04 -34.38
CA TRP A 309 -17.06 -23.09 -33.68
C TRP A 309 -18.08 -22.41 -34.60
N LEU A 310 -17.71 -22.15 -35.86
CA LEU A 310 -18.61 -21.59 -36.86
C LEU A 310 -19.68 -22.59 -37.33
N THR A 311 -19.34 -23.88 -37.42
CA THR A 311 -20.30 -24.93 -37.80
C THR A 311 -21.29 -25.22 -36.67
N SER A 312 -20.81 -25.32 -35.43
CA SER A 312 -21.66 -25.57 -34.26
C SER A 312 -22.59 -24.40 -33.91
N GLY A 313 -22.19 -23.15 -34.24
CA GLY A 313 -23.04 -21.97 -34.05
C GLY A 313 -24.04 -21.68 -35.18
N LYS A 314 -24.15 -22.54 -36.21
CA LYS A 314 -25.17 -22.44 -37.27
C LYS A 314 -26.39 -23.35 -37.03
N GLU A 315 -26.30 -24.26 -36.06
CA GLU A 315 -27.38 -25.22 -35.72
C GLU A 315 -28.27 -24.74 -34.55
N ALA A 316 -28.06 -23.53 -34.04
CA ALA A 316 -28.83 -22.92 -32.95
C ALA A 316 -29.63 -21.69 -33.41
#